data_AF-H6SNP4-F1
#
_entry.id   AF-H6SNP4-F1
#
_cell.length_a   1.000
_cell.length_b   1.000
_cell.length_c   1.000
_cell.angle_alpha   90.00
_cell.angle_beta   90.00
_cell.angle_gamma   90.00
#
_symmetry.space_group_name_H-M   'P 1'
#
loop_
_entity.id
_entity.type
_entity.pdbx_description
1 polymer ?
#
loop_
_entity_poly.entity_id
_entity_poly.type
_entity_poly.pdbx_seq_one_letter_code
_entity_poly.pdbx_strand_id
1 'polypeptide(L)'
;MTLLASNLYALKNQLNSDGVIFCYSGYLTQEVLEGIGTALRAKLAFDQTERKVAKNLFSVFVEQVQNVVRYSAEKETGPDGLETGAVLRYGILLVGRDGKGYFVSCGNLIHDHDVDRLRTDLTAIAGLSREELMALYKQTLKNGAPEGSKGAGVGFLDIARLASGGGGVRLHACGPRLQLFCSERSDVSDTLMDTIVIERTTRSPDIRFDFTANTFSMAGESYPEDVSAFYGPLLHKLEAHLEALDSAAVRFRFELIYFNSSTAKVLMELFEILDEAGRRGNAVSVVWAYEQDDDNLKELGEEFGAELSHASFEMEELPL
;
A
#
# COMPACT_ATOMS: atom_id res chain seq x y z
N MET A 1 -15.37 28.44 33.03
CA MET A 1 -14.82 27.23 32.30
C MET A 1 -15.17 27.31 30.81
N THR A 2 -14.41 28.17 30.12
CA THR A 2 -14.18 28.78 28.79
C THR A 2 -14.85 27.97 27.69
N LEU A 3 -16.06 28.28 27.14
CA LEU A 3 -16.69 27.86 25.89
C LEU A 3 -15.82 26.84 25.13
N LEU A 4 -14.44 26.88 25.31
CA LEU A 4 -13.59 25.91 24.59
C LEU A 4 -13.59 24.55 25.30
N ALA A 5 -13.54 24.51 26.58
CA ALA A 5 -13.58 23.23 27.32
C ALA A 5 -14.92 22.51 27.12
N SER A 6 -15.98 23.31 27.12
CA SER A 6 -17.32 22.70 26.88
C SER A 6 -17.43 22.16 25.45
N ASN A 7 -16.87 22.86 24.49
CA ASN A 7 -16.91 22.35 23.11
C ASN A 7 -16.05 21.09 22.95
N LEU A 8 -14.91 21.12 23.64
CA LEU A 8 -14.04 19.93 23.53
C LEU A 8 -14.69 18.71 24.18
N TYR A 9 -15.25 18.94 25.32
CA TYR A 9 -15.97 17.82 25.97
C TYR A 9 -17.11 17.31 25.09
N ALA A 10 -17.88 18.24 24.48
CA ALA A 10 -18.99 17.82 23.59
C ALA A 10 -18.43 17.04 22.39
N LEU A 11 -17.36 17.49 21.81
CA LEU A 11 -16.76 16.76 20.67
C LEU A 11 -16.31 15.36 21.09
N LYS A 12 -15.66 15.32 22.23
CA LYS A 12 -15.25 13.99 22.72
C LYS A 12 -16.45 13.06 22.87
N ASN A 13 -17.53 13.54 23.44
CA ASN A 13 -18.71 12.67 23.63
C ASN A 13 -19.32 12.23 22.30
N GLN A 14 -19.24 13.24 21.42
CA GLN A 14 -19.77 12.86 20.09
C GLN A 14 -18.92 11.75 19.46
N LEU A 15 -17.63 11.87 19.49
CA LEU A 15 -16.76 10.82 18.92
C LEU A 15 -17.01 9.48 19.62
N ASN A 16 -17.18 9.51 20.93
CA ASN A 16 -17.45 8.25 21.64
C ASN A 16 -18.78 7.62 21.21
N SER A 17 -19.73 8.53 21.10
CA SER A 17 -21.06 7.98 20.73
C SER A 17 -21.01 7.39 19.31
N ASP A 18 -20.10 7.91 18.51
CA ASP A 18 -20.02 7.38 17.13
C ASP A 18 -19.06 6.18 17.07
N GLY A 19 -18.53 5.80 18.25
CA GLY A 19 -17.71 4.58 18.30
C GLY A 19 -16.28 4.87 17.78
N VAL A 20 -15.94 6.11 17.79
CA VAL A 20 -14.61 6.47 17.25
C VAL A 20 -13.56 6.18 18.34
N ILE A 21 -12.52 5.51 17.90
CA ILE A 21 -11.48 5.12 18.89
C ILE A 21 -10.22 5.95 18.64
N PHE A 22 -10.12 6.40 17.43
CA PHE A 22 -8.98 7.29 17.13
C PHE A 22 -9.43 8.36 16.13
N CYS A 23 -8.88 9.69 16.47
CA CYS A 23 -9.20 10.80 15.54
C CYS A 23 -8.01 11.75 15.45
N TYR A 24 -7.69 12.01 14.22
CA TYR A 24 -6.59 12.97 14.01
C TYR A 24 -7.02 13.98 12.94
N SER A 25 -6.82 15.25 13.33
CA SER A 25 -7.11 16.32 12.34
C SER A 25 -5.90 17.27 12.26
N GLY A 26 -5.23 17.24 11.08
CA GLY A 26 -4.06 18.15 10.94
C GLY A 26 -3.17 17.70 9.76
N TYR A 27 -1.83 18.21 9.88
CA TYR A 27 -0.91 17.84 8.80
C TYR A 27 -0.53 16.35 8.88
N LEU A 28 -0.60 15.81 7.72
CA LEU A 28 -0.26 14.37 7.70
C LEU A 28 1.16 14.22 7.13
N THR A 29 2.05 13.95 8.09
CA THR A 29 3.43 13.65 7.67
C THR A 29 3.74 12.17 7.88
N GLN A 30 4.86 11.90 7.38
CA GLN A 30 5.27 10.48 7.57
C GLN A 30 5.43 10.15 9.06
N GLU A 31 5.90 10.98 9.79
CA GLU A 31 6.08 10.72 11.25
C GLU A 31 4.74 10.57 11.96
N VAL A 32 3.79 11.39 11.48
CA VAL A 32 2.46 11.25 12.10
C VAL A 32 1.82 9.90 11.73
N LEU A 33 2.06 9.51 10.52
CA LEU A 33 1.50 8.22 10.11
C LEU A 33 2.10 7.08 10.96
N GLU A 34 3.37 7.15 11.18
CA GLU A 34 4.00 6.07 11.97
C GLU A 34 3.49 6.10 13.42
N GLY A 35 3.42 7.31 13.91
CA GLY A 35 2.91 7.42 15.29
C GLY A 35 1.48 6.87 15.44
N ILE A 36 0.66 7.32 14.49
CA ILE A 36 -0.75 6.84 14.56
C ILE A 36 -0.80 5.32 14.35
N GLY A 37 0.01 4.85 13.41
CA GLY A 37 0.04 3.39 13.13
C GLY A 37 0.39 2.58 14.39
N THR A 38 1.38 3.07 15.09
CA THR A 38 1.80 2.35 16.31
C THR A 38 0.68 2.34 17.35
N ALA A 39 0.08 3.49 17.51
CA ALA A 39 -1.01 3.57 18.50
C ALA A 39 -2.19 2.68 18.10
N LEU A 40 -2.48 2.73 16.83
CA LEU A 40 -3.62 1.90 16.38
C LEU A 40 -3.32 0.40 16.55
N ARG A 41 -2.10 -0.03 16.29
CA ARG A 41 -1.76 -1.47 16.46
C ARG A 41 -1.85 -1.85 17.93
N ALA A 42 -1.35 -0.98 18.74
CA ALA A 42 -1.43 -1.30 20.19
C ALA A 42 -2.88 -1.43 20.65
N LYS A 43 -3.65 -0.50 20.15
CA LYS A 43 -5.07 -0.58 20.54
C LYS A 43 -5.73 -1.86 20.04
N LEU A 44 -5.52 -2.22 18.82
CA LEU A 44 -6.13 -3.45 18.27
C LEU A 44 -5.65 -4.69 19.03
N ALA A 45 -4.42 -4.62 19.38
CA ALA A 45 -3.91 -5.73 20.21
C ALA A 45 -4.61 -5.77 21.57
N PHE A 46 -4.74 -4.59 22.18
CA PHE A 46 -5.43 -4.51 23.47
C PHE A 46 -6.87 -5.03 23.37
N ASP A 47 -7.48 -4.84 22.22
CA ASP A 47 -8.89 -5.28 22.07
C ASP A 47 -8.95 -6.73 21.61
N GLN A 48 -7.75 -7.39 21.55
CA GLN A 48 -7.68 -8.79 21.10
C GLN A 48 -8.43 -8.99 19.78
N THR A 49 -8.25 -8.01 18.95
CA THR A 49 -8.88 -8.06 17.61
C THR A 49 -8.25 -9.20 16.80
N GLU A 50 -9.13 -9.86 16.09
CA GLU A 50 -8.63 -10.96 15.23
C GLU A 50 -7.54 -10.45 14.27
N ARG A 51 -6.46 -11.20 14.09
CA ARG A 51 -5.26 -10.80 13.32
C ARG A 51 -5.64 -10.37 11.90
N LYS A 52 -6.53 -11.22 11.36
CA LYS A 52 -6.94 -10.88 9.98
C LYS A 52 -7.64 -9.51 9.92
N VAL A 53 -8.47 -9.26 10.85
CA VAL A 53 -9.20 -7.96 10.86
C VAL A 53 -8.22 -6.82 11.15
N ALA A 54 -7.26 -7.05 12.03
CA ALA A 54 -6.28 -6.00 12.38
C ALA A 54 -5.41 -5.66 11.17
N LYS A 55 -5.03 -6.69 10.51
CA LYS A 55 -4.19 -6.45 9.32
C LYS A 55 -4.96 -5.69 8.23
N ASN A 56 -6.16 -6.13 7.98
CA ASN A 56 -6.95 -5.41 6.96
C ASN A 56 -7.21 -3.95 7.36
N LEU A 57 -7.52 -3.73 8.64
CA LEU A 57 -7.78 -2.34 9.10
C LEU A 57 -6.52 -1.48 8.93
N PHE A 58 -5.39 -2.08 9.24
CA PHE A 58 -4.15 -1.29 9.12
C PHE A 58 -3.86 -0.98 7.64
N SER A 59 -4.11 -2.01 6.78
CA SER A 59 -3.90 -1.78 5.32
C SER A 59 -4.80 -0.65 4.80
N VAL A 60 -6.05 -0.64 5.29
CA VAL A 60 -6.98 0.41 4.81
C VAL A 60 -6.54 1.77 5.39
N PHE A 61 -6.12 1.71 6.60
CA PHE A 61 -5.65 2.95 7.25
C PHE A 61 -4.47 3.54 6.48
N VAL A 62 -3.48 2.72 6.15
CA VAL A 62 -2.28 3.24 5.46
C VAL A 62 -2.68 3.78 4.07
N GLU A 63 -3.49 3.02 3.42
CA GLU A 63 -3.88 3.47 2.06
C GLU A 63 -4.66 4.80 2.12
N GLN A 64 -5.54 5.01 3.17
CA GLN A 64 -6.34 6.26 3.25
C GLN A 64 -5.45 7.45 3.59
N VAL A 65 -4.53 7.22 4.47
CA VAL A 65 -3.63 8.34 4.85
C VAL A 65 -2.78 8.72 3.63
N GLN A 66 -2.28 7.67 2.96
CA GLN A 66 -1.46 7.99 1.78
C GLN A 66 -2.28 8.69 0.70
N ASN A 67 -3.62 8.37 0.70
CA ASN A 67 -4.49 9.10 -0.25
C ASN A 67 -4.59 10.59 0.10
N VAL A 68 -4.59 10.84 1.42
CA VAL A 68 -4.66 12.26 1.84
C VAL A 68 -3.34 12.95 1.50
N VAL A 69 -2.26 12.29 1.87
CA VAL A 69 -0.93 12.90 1.61
C VAL A 69 -0.76 13.16 0.11
N ARG A 70 -1.44 12.34 -0.66
CA ARG A 70 -1.20 12.46 -2.11
C ARG A 70 -2.18 13.45 -2.74
N TYR A 71 -3.35 13.60 -2.03
CA TYR A 71 -4.37 14.26 -2.88
C TYR A 71 -4.95 15.45 -2.13
N SER A 72 -4.47 15.74 -0.88
CA SER A 72 -5.13 16.86 -0.16
C SER A 72 -4.77 18.18 -0.84
N ALA A 73 -5.95 18.95 -1.15
CA ALA A 73 -5.75 20.25 -1.81
C ALA A 73 -5.31 21.31 -0.79
N GLU A 74 -5.57 20.95 0.41
CA GLU A 74 -5.11 21.88 1.46
C GLU A 74 -3.64 21.60 1.80
N LYS A 75 -2.73 22.74 1.51
CA LYS A 75 -1.29 22.49 1.71
C LYS A 75 -0.62 23.76 2.24
N GLU A 76 0.39 23.47 3.01
CA GLU A 76 1.23 24.60 3.44
C GLU A 76 2.69 24.34 3.04
N THR A 77 3.27 25.43 2.45
CA THR A 77 4.71 25.30 2.10
C THR A 77 5.57 25.67 3.31
N GLY A 78 6.27 24.60 3.78
CA GLY A 78 7.13 24.80 4.98
C GLY A 78 8.06 26.00 4.81
N PRO A 79 8.49 26.71 5.98
CA PRO A 79 9.48 27.79 5.95
C PRO A 79 10.81 27.33 5.31
N ASP A 80 11.34 28.06 4.30
CA ASP A 80 12.65 27.93 3.65
C ASP A 80 13.70 27.37 4.63
N GLY A 81 13.59 26.01 5.03
CA GLY A 81 14.72 25.47 5.83
C GLY A 81 14.42 24.06 6.32
N LEU A 82 13.24 23.38 5.93
CA LEU A 82 13.05 21.91 6.04
C LEU A 82 13.08 21.27 4.66
N GLU A 83 14.23 20.57 4.32
CA GLU A 83 14.48 19.77 3.10
C GLU A 83 13.69 20.31 1.91
N THR A 84 14.05 21.47 1.35
CA THR A 84 13.70 22.07 0.05
C THR A 84 12.27 21.71 -0.36
N GLY A 85 11.16 22.47 0.11
CA GLY A 85 9.96 22.45 -0.77
C GLY A 85 8.95 21.40 -0.30
N ALA A 86 9.07 20.82 1.04
CA ALA A 86 8.14 19.70 1.35
C ALA A 86 6.74 20.26 1.66
N VAL A 87 5.79 20.09 0.74
CA VAL A 87 4.37 20.47 0.84
C VAL A 87 3.68 19.59 1.90
N LEU A 88 3.25 20.26 3.03
CA LEU A 88 2.44 19.52 4.04
C LEU A 88 0.96 19.52 3.65
N ARG A 89 0.46 18.29 3.86
CA ARG A 89 -0.97 18.19 3.46
C ARG A 89 -1.85 17.95 4.69
N TYR A 90 -3.06 18.51 4.55
CA TYR A 90 -3.96 18.51 5.72
C TYR A 90 -5.13 17.55 5.48
N GLY A 91 -5.53 16.83 6.54
CA GLY A 91 -6.70 15.93 6.45
C GLY A 91 -7.19 15.53 7.83
N ILE A 92 -8.30 14.77 7.78
CA ILE A 92 -8.85 14.25 9.04
C ILE A 92 -9.04 12.74 8.86
N LEU A 93 -8.66 12.06 9.92
CA LEU A 93 -8.76 10.58 9.92
C LEU A 93 -9.49 10.11 11.17
N LEU A 94 -10.36 9.15 10.85
CA LEU A 94 -11.11 8.55 11.98
C LEU A 94 -11.02 7.02 11.88
N VAL A 95 -10.74 6.41 13.05
CA VAL A 95 -10.86 4.94 13.16
C VAL A 95 -11.81 4.59 14.31
N GLY A 96 -12.73 3.76 13.91
CA GLY A 96 -13.67 3.42 15.01
C GLY A 96 -14.31 2.05 14.77
N ARG A 97 -15.24 1.79 15.69
CA ARG A 97 -16.00 0.53 15.58
C ARG A 97 -17.47 0.78 15.92
N ASP A 98 -18.29 0.11 15.06
CA ASP A 98 -19.73 0.15 15.42
C ASP A 98 -20.34 -1.24 15.31
N GLY A 99 -21.69 -1.36 15.40
CA GLY A 99 -22.43 -2.64 15.43
C GLY A 99 -22.08 -3.55 14.25
N LYS A 100 -21.40 -3.01 13.23
CA LYS A 100 -21.17 -3.80 11.99
C LYS A 100 -19.68 -4.10 11.82
N GLY A 101 -18.82 -3.56 12.71
CA GLY A 101 -17.37 -3.86 12.63
C GLY A 101 -16.55 -2.57 12.71
N TYR A 102 -15.18 -2.75 12.35
CA TYR A 102 -14.28 -1.57 12.37
C TYR A 102 -14.47 -0.73 11.10
N PHE A 103 -14.16 0.60 11.36
CA PHE A 103 -14.22 1.44 10.15
C PHE A 103 -13.08 2.45 10.20
N VAL A 104 -12.62 2.76 8.95
CA VAL A 104 -11.64 3.86 8.78
C VAL A 104 -12.25 4.91 7.84
N SER A 105 -12.15 6.18 8.42
CA SER A 105 -12.70 7.27 7.58
C SER A 105 -11.66 8.39 7.48
N CYS A 106 -11.57 8.80 6.23
CA CYS A 106 -10.64 9.94 6.03
C CYS A 106 -11.33 11.03 5.23
N GLY A 107 -10.85 12.26 5.56
CA GLY A 107 -11.43 13.42 4.84
C GLY A 107 -10.33 14.43 4.51
N ASN A 108 -10.38 14.83 3.30
CA ASN A 108 -9.47 15.94 2.92
C ASN A 108 -10.11 16.79 1.81
N LEU A 109 -9.49 18.04 1.72
CA LEU A 109 -10.02 18.94 0.66
C LEU A 109 -9.52 18.49 -0.72
N ILE A 110 -10.50 18.47 -1.66
CA ILE A 110 -10.07 18.12 -3.03
C ILE A 110 -10.51 19.26 -3.96
N HIS A 111 -9.95 19.31 -5.35
CA HIS A 111 -10.37 20.33 -6.33
C HIS A 111 -11.74 19.98 -6.94
N ASP A 112 -12.46 21.06 -7.43
CA ASP A 112 -13.83 20.87 -7.97
C ASP A 112 -13.82 20.01 -9.24
N HIS A 113 -12.77 20.22 -10.03
CA HIS A 113 -12.83 19.47 -11.31
C HIS A 113 -12.61 17.97 -11.08
N ASP A 114 -12.21 17.49 -9.88
CA ASP A 114 -11.96 16.04 -9.62
C ASP A 114 -13.18 15.38 -8.98
N VAL A 115 -14.22 16.12 -8.60
CA VAL A 115 -15.34 15.58 -7.79
C VAL A 115 -16.15 14.61 -8.64
N ASP A 116 -16.48 15.01 -9.88
CA ASP A 116 -17.39 14.16 -10.68
C ASP A 116 -16.69 12.84 -11.07
N ARG A 117 -15.47 13.05 -11.47
CA ARG A 117 -14.74 11.82 -11.84
C ARG A 117 -14.65 10.86 -10.64
N LEU A 118 -14.24 11.28 -9.39
CA LEU A 118 -14.08 10.40 -8.20
C LEU A 118 -15.42 9.77 -7.79
N ARG A 119 -16.45 10.65 -7.91
CA ARG A 119 -17.78 10.07 -7.58
C ARG A 119 -18.13 8.93 -8.55
N THR A 120 -17.93 9.19 -9.76
CA THR A 120 -18.25 8.14 -10.75
C THR A 120 -17.40 6.89 -10.49
N ASP A 121 -16.08 7.07 -10.25
CA ASP A 121 -15.20 5.91 -10.02
C ASP A 121 -15.59 5.14 -8.75
N LEU A 122 -15.91 5.90 -7.67
CA LEU A 122 -16.23 5.21 -6.40
C LEU A 122 -17.59 4.51 -6.49
N THR A 123 -18.56 5.13 -7.24
CA THR A 123 -19.87 4.46 -7.39
C THR A 123 -19.72 3.17 -8.22
N ALA A 124 -18.88 3.26 -9.17
CA ALA A 124 -18.68 2.06 -10.02
C ALA A 124 -18.07 0.91 -9.22
N ILE A 125 -17.24 1.23 -8.23
CA ILE A 125 -16.53 0.14 -7.52
C ILE A 125 -17.44 -0.39 -6.40
N ALA A 126 -18.28 0.49 -5.78
CA ALA A 126 -19.11 0.12 -4.61
C ALA A 126 -20.05 -1.04 -4.96
N GLY A 127 -20.32 -1.30 -6.26
CA GLY A 127 -21.32 -2.34 -6.61
C GLY A 127 -20.66 -3.60 -7.14
N LEU A 128 -19.36 -3.66 -7.01
CA LEU A 128 -18.70 -4.80 -7.67
C LEU A 128 -18.49 -5.92 -6.66
N SER A 129 -18.59 -7.12 -7.22
CA SER A 129 -18.27 -8.29 -6.36
C SER A 129 -16.75 -8.41 -6.16
N ARG A 130 -16.38 -9.21 -5.21
CA ARG A 130 -14.94 -9.42 -4.94
C ARG A 130 -14.20 -9.87 -6.22
N GLU A 131 -14.81 -10.76 -6.96
CA GLU A 131 -14.14 -11.24 -8.20
C GLU A 131 -14.03 -10.10 -9.23
N GLU A 132 -15.10 -9.33 -9.28
CA GLU A 132 -15.07 -8.20 -10.23
C GLU A 132 -14.04 -7.14 -9.80
N LEU A 133 -13.93 -6.98 -8.46
CA LEU A 133 -12.96 -5.99 -7.97
C LEU A 133 -11.52 -6.47 -8.25
N MET A 134 -11.36 -7.72 -8.12
CA MET A 134 -10.02 -8.25 -8.41
C MET A 134 -9.69 -8.13 -9.91
N ALA A 135 -10.63 -8.44 -10.70
CA ALA A 135 -10.38 -8.32 -12.14
C ALA A 135 -10.03 -6.88 -12.52
N LEU A 136 -10.80 -5.96 -11.99
CA LEU A 136 -10.53 -4.54 -12.31
C LEU A 136 -9.19 -4.11 -11.72
N TYR A 137 -8.90 -4.61 -10.54
CA TYR A 137 -7.58 -4.34 -9.92
C TYR A 137 -6.45 -4.76 -10.85
N LYS A 138 -6.55 -5.84 -11.44
CA LYS A 138 -5.48 -6.35 -12.31
C LYS A 138 -5.36 -5.50 -13.59
N GLN A 139 -6.52 -5.31 -14.10
CA GLN A 139 -6.50 -4.54 -15.35
C GLN A 139 -5.87 -3.16 -15.15
N THR A 140 -6.16 -2.57 -14.01
CA THR A 140 -5.63 -1.21 -13.75
C THR A 140 -4.12 -1.28 -13.49
N LEU A 141 -3.66 -2.34 -12.91
CA LEU A 141 -2.20 -2.46 -12.70
C LEU A 141 -1.47 -2.62 -14.04
N LYS A 142 -2.16 -3.22 -15.03
CA LYS A 142 -1.50 -3.46 -16.33
C LYS A 142 -1.54 -2.20 -17.20
N ASN A 143 -2.66 -1.49 -17.19
CA ASN A 143 -2.90 -0.39 -18.14
C ASN A 143 -2.27 0.90 -17.62
N GLY A 144 -1.65 0.72 -16.45
CA GLY A 144 -1.01 1.93 -15.90
C GLY A 144 -2.04 2.95 -15.39
N ALA A 145 -1.60 3.87 -14.46
CA ALA A 145 -2.51 4.78 -13.74
C ALA A 145 -3.19 5.73 -14.74
N PRO A 146 -4.56 5.92 -14.64
CA PRO A 146 -5.27 6.89 -15.49
C PRO A 146 -4.59 8.27 -15.45
N GLU A 147 -4.71 9.04 -16.58
CA GLU A 147 -4.16 10.41 -16.69
C GLU A 147 -4.59 11.28 -15.50
N GLY A 148 -3.47 11.76 -14.64
CA GLY A 148 -3.80 12.68 -13.51
C GLY A 148 -3.70 11.95 -12.17
N SER A 149 -3.40 10.57 -12.21
CA SER A 149 -3.28 9.82 -10.95
C SER A 149 -1.83 9.94 -10.41
N LYS A 150 -1.69 10.44 -9.05
CA LYS A 150 -0.35 10.65 -8.43
C LYS A 150 0.06 9.37 -7.73
N GLY A 151 -0.70 8.10 -8.00
CA GLY A 151 -0.43 6.74 -7.53
C GLY A 151 -0.78 5.69 -8.59
N ALA A 152 -0.75 4.40 -8.16
CA ALA A 152 -0.95 3.25 -9.07
C ALA A 152 -2.41 3.17 -9.54
N GLY A 153 -3.28 4.16 -9.00
CA GLY A 153 -4.69 4.27 -9.47
C GLY A 153 -5.56 3.11 -8.98
N VAL A 154 -4.95 2.34 -7.97
CA VAL A 154 -5.75 1.15 -7.60
C VAL A 154 -6.07 1.22 -6.11
N GLY A 155 -5.71 2.32 -5.46
CA GLY A 155 -5.86 2.46 -3.99
C GLY A 155 -7.30 2.18 -3.55
N PHE A 156 -8.27 2.80 -4.26
CA PHE A 156 -9.68 2.60 -3.86
C PHE A 156 -10.13 1.16 -4.14
N LEU A 157 -9.54 0.56 -5.16
CA LEU A 157 -9.89 -0.86 -5.44
C LEU A 157 -9.33 -1.79 -4.36
N ASP A 158 -8.06 -1.35 -3.89
CA ASP A 158 -7.46 -2.19 -2.84
C ASP A 158 -8.29 -2.11 -1.55
N ILE A 159 -8.73 -0.90 -1.29
CA ILE A 159 -9.55 -0.72 -0.07
C ILE A 159 -10.88 -1.48 -0.23
N ALA A 160 -11.53 -1.32 -1.38
CA ALA A 160 -12.84 -1.98 -1.61
C ALA A 160 -12.70 -3.51 -1.56
N ARG A 161 -11.59 -4.03 -1.98
CA ARG A 161 -11.38 -5.50 -1.97
C ARG A 161 -11.26 -6.00 -0.53
N LEU A 162 -10.51 -5.18 0.25
CA LEU A 162 -10.29 -5.62 1.64
C LEU A 162 -11.58 -5.49 2.47
N ALA A 163 -12.44 -4.57 2.02
CA ALA A 163 -13.69 -4.33 2.77
C ALA A 163 -14.76 -5.34 2.37
N SER A 164 -14.73 -5.93 1.15
CA SER A 164 -15.77 -6.85 0.63
C SER A 164 -15.49 -8.29 1.08
N GLY A 165 -14.39 -8.62 1.77
CA GLY A 165 -13.99 -10.01 2.14
C GLY A 165 -14.33 -10.30 3.60
N GLY A 166 -15.39 -9.58 4.17
CA GLY A 166 -15.89 -10.11 5.46
C GLY A 166 -15.00 -9.69 6.62
N GLY A 167 -14.14 -8.61 6.54
CA GLY A 167 -13.23 -8.16 7.61
C GLY A 167 -13.79 -6.95 8.36
N GLY A 168 -15.14 -6.79 8.34
CA GLY A 168 -15.73 -5.81 9.29
C GLY A 168 -15.18 -4.39 9.07
N VAL A 169 -14.35 -4.09 7.94
CA VAL A 169 -13.86 -2.71 7.70
C VAL A 169 -14.70 -2.07 6.59
N ARG A 170 -15.42 -0.99 6.99
CA ARG A 170 -16.34 -0.32 6.05
C ARG A 170 -15.82 1.09 5.74
N LEU A 171 -16.26 1.48 4.48
CA LEU A 171 -15.92 2.85 4.05
C LEU A 171 -17.16 3.74 4.15
N HIS A 172 -16.98 4.89 4.83
CA HIS A 172 -18.09 5.88 4.80
C HIS A 172 -17.73 7.03 3.85
N ALA A 173 -18.61 7.14 2.77
CA ALA A 173 -18.45 8.31 1.88
C ALA A 173 -18.83 9.60 2.61
N CYS A 174 -17.90 10.45 2.93
CA CYS A 174 -18.24 11.83 3.38
C CYS A 174 -18.26 12.77 2.17
N GLY A 175 -19.67 13.13 1.64
CA GLY A 175 -20.20 14.24 0.82
C GLY A 175 -19.09 14.97 0.04
N PRO A 176 -19.61 15.59 -1.22
CA PRO A 176 -19.14 15.71 -2.61
C PRO A 176 -17.98 16.71 -2.74
N ARG A 177 -16.79 16.22 -2.43
CA ARG A 177 -15.85 17.09 -3.17
C ARG A 177 -14.40 16.67 -2.85
N LEU A 178 -13.89 15.67 -3.78
CA LEU A 178 -12.42 15.41 -3.59
C LEU A 178 -11.97 14.32 -4.54
N GLN A 179 -10.75 14.50 -5.36
CA GLN A 179 -9.41 13.87 -5.38
C GLN A 179 -8.62 14.41 -6.58
N LEU A 180 -6.96 14.39 -6.80
CA LEU A 180 -5.75 13.62 -7.16
C LEU A 180 -4.63 14.56 -7.58
N PHE A 181 -3.07 14.20 -7.40
CA PHE A 181 -1.82 13.53 -7.79
C PHE A 181 -0.64 14.49 -7.56
N CYS A 182 0.87 14.03 -7.32
CA CYS A 182 2.12 13.34 -7.68
C CYS A 182 3.30 14.16 -7.18
N SER A 183 4.56 13.45 -6.89
CA SER A 183 5.86 12.75 -6.84
C SER A 183 6.99 13.77 -6.78
N GLU A 184 8.35 13.28 -6.01
CA GLU A 184 9.73 13.38 -6.55
C GLU A 184 10.70 12.67 -5.60
N ARG A 185 11.80 11.95 -6.25
CA ARG A 185 13.09 11.32 -6.57
C ARG A 185 14.10 11.46 -5.42
N SER A 186 14.75 10.27 -5.12
CA SER A 186 16.14 10.37 -4.62
C SER A 186 16.93 9.14 -5.08
N ASP A 187 18.00 9.39 -5.84
CA ASP A 187 19.30 8.97 -6.39
C ASP A 187 20.00 7.94 -5.48
N VAL A 188 20.06 6.72 -6.06
CA VAL A 188 20.96 5.70 -5.46
C VAL A 188 22.14 5.48 -6.41
N SER A 189 23.31 6.01 -6.05
CA SER A 189 24.76 5.87 -6.34
C SER A 189 25.20 4.41 -6.30
N ASP A 190 25.60 3.90 -7.50
CA ASP A 190 26.31 2.85 -8.25
C ASP A 190 27.73 2.63 -7.69
N THR A 191 27.77 1.63 -6.66
CA THR A 191 29.08 0.92 -6.70
C THR A 191 28.84 -0.57 -6.38
N LEU A 192 29.17 -1.51 -7.29
CA LEU A 192 29.72 -2.86 -7.51
C LEU A 192 29.66 -3.70 -6.24
N MET A 193 28.46 -3.90 -5.69
CA MET A 193 28.42 -4.98 -4.67
C MET A 193 27.54 -6.13 -5.18
N ASP A 194 28.11 -7.33 -5.44
CA ASP A 194 27.59 -8.67 -5.83
C ASP A 194 26.42 -9.09 -4.94
N THR A 195 26.20 -8.27 -3.87
CA THR A 195 25.04 -8.60 -3.02
C THR A 195 24.41 -7.31 -2.47
N ILE A 196 23.11 -7.29 -2.54
CA ILE A 196 22.34 -6.20 -1.89
C ILE A 196 21.58 -6.75 -0.69
N VAL A 197 21.95 -6.07 0.48
CA VAL A 197 21.19 -6.45 1.69
C VAL A 197 20.61 -5.18 2.31
N ILE A 198 19.30 -5.18 2.28
CA ILE A 198 18.60 -4.08 2.98
C ILE A 198 17.77 -4.66 4.13
N GLU A 199 18.08 -4.15 5.38
CA GLU A 199 17.33 -4.67 6.55
C GLU A 199 15.91 -4.10 6.56
N ARG A 200 15.03 -5.08 7.04
CA ARG A 200 13.63 -4.63 7.06
C ARG A 200 13.42 -3.51 8.08
N THR A 201 12.53 -2.55 7.71
CA THR A 201 11.98 -1.57 8.68
C THR A 201 10.48 -1.82 8.89
N THR A 202 9.93 -0.86 9.60
CA THR A 202 8.48 -1.05 9.84
C THR A 202 7.69 -0.90 8.54
N ARG A 203 8.28 -0.44 7.44
CA ARG A 203 7.45 -0.18 6.25
C ARG A 203 8.17 -0.62 4.99
N SER A 204 9.46 -1.03 5.14
CA SER A 204 10.15 -1.54 3.95
C SER A 204 10.60 -2.99 4.21
N PRO A 205 10.55 -3.66 3.13
CA PRO A 205 10.84 -5.08 3.33
C PRO A 205 12.34 -5.35 3.46
N ASP A 206 12.62 -6.48 4.10
CA ASP A 206 13.99 -7.03 3.98
C ASP A 206 14.30 -7.47 2.54
N ILE A 207 15.54 -6.87 2.03
CA ILE A 207 15.92 -7.23 0.65
C ILE A 207 17.28 -7.95 0.70
N ARG A 208 17.16 -9.19 0.10
CA ARG A 208 18.44 -9.93 -0.02
C ARG A 208 18.63 -10.37 -1.46
N PHE A 209 19.49 -9.64 -2.20
CA PHE A 209 19.81 -9.99 -3.60
C PHE A 209 21.26 -10.47 -3.70
N ASP A 210 21.36 -11.71 -4.02
CA ASP A 210 22.68 -12.30 -4.23
C ASP A 210 22.87 -12.57 -5.73
N PHE A 211 23.62 -11.71 -6.35
CA PHE A 211 23.69 -11.74 -7.83
C PHE A 211 24.70 -12.80 -8.29
N THR A 212 25.55 -13.23 -7.37
CA THR A 212 26.46 -14.36 -7.72
C THR A 212 25.72 -15.70 -7.68
N ALA A 213 24.89 -15.76 -6.69
CA ALA A 213 24.19 -17.06 -6.55
C ALA A 213 22.84 -17.04 -7.29
N ASN A 214 22.46 -15.92 -7.86
CA ASN A 214 21.15 -15.73 -8.52
C ASN A 214 19.99 -16.13 -7.61
N THR A 215 20.17 -15.73 -6.34
CA THR A 215 19.08 -15.95 -5.37
C THR A 215 18.67 -14.59 -4.77
N PHE A 216 17.28 -14.42 -4.82
CA PHE A 216 16.77 -13.11 -4.41
C PHE A 216 15.56 -13.30 -3.50
N SER A 217 15.47 -12.34 -2.49
CA SER A 217 14.30 -12.49 -1.62
C SER A 217 13.88 -11.12 -1.09
N MET A 218 12.53 -11.09 -0.88
CA MET A 218 11.93 -9.95 -0.17
C MET A 218 10.95 -10.45 0.90
N ALA A 219 11.19 -9.78 2.12
CA ALA A 219 10.35 -10.28 3.22
C ALA A 219 9.95 -9.10 4.12
N GLY A 220 8.67 -9.20 4.61
CA GLY A 220 8.19 -8.15 5.54
C GLY A 220 7.10 -7.28 4.89
N GLU A 221 6.92 -6.08 5.52
CA GLU A 221 5.91 -5.14 4.97
C GLU A 221 6.56 -4.22 3.92
N SER A 222 5.61 -3.80 2.96
CA SER A 222 6.22 -2.95 1.92
C SER A 222 5.24 -1.84 1.54
N TYR A 223 5.49 -0.78 2.15
CA TYR A 223 4.72 0.45 1.84
C TYR A 223 5.62 1.66 2.10
N PRO A 224 6.73 1.74 1.37
CA PRO A 224 7.69 2.84 1.58
C PRO A 224 7.07 4.19 1.17
N GLU A 225 7.62 5.14 1.72
CA GLU A 225 7.15 6.52 1.44
C GLU A 225 7.34 6.86 -0.05
N ASP A 226 8.62 6.46 -0.42
CA ASP A 226 8.88 6.71 -1.85
C ASP A 226 9.23 5.39 -2.55
N VAL A 227 8.23 4.89 -3.28
CA VAL A 227 8.34 3.52 -3.83
C VAL A 227 9.35 3.52 -4.99
N SER A 228 9.28 4.56 -5.77
CA SER A 228 10.22 4.60 -6.91
C SER A 228 11.67 4.71 -6.44
N ALA A 229 11.81 5.54 -5.46
CA ALA A 229 13.20 5.71 -4.97
C ALA A 229 13.72 4.42 -4.31
N PHE A 230 12.84 3.85 -3.68
CA PHE A 230 13.29 2.63 -2.97
C PHE A 230 13.54 1.49 -3.95
N TYR A 231 12.60 1.22 -4.97
CA TYR A 231 12.70 -0.03 -5.77
C TYR A 231 13.38 0.25 -7.11
N GLY A 232 13.49 1.51 -7.46
CA GLY A 232 14.05 1.86 -8.79
C GLY A 232 15.45 1.24 -8.98
N PRO A 233 16.35 1.61 -8.11
CA PRO A 233 17.71 1.10 -8.31
C PRO A 233 17.76 -0.42 -8.21
N LEU A 234 16.90 -1.05 -7.34
CA LEU A 234 16.92 -2.53 -7.22
C LEU A 234 16.45 -3.19 -8.52
N LEU A 235 15.37 -2.62 -9.08
CA LEU A 235 14.82 -3.27 -10.29
C LEU A 235 15.79 -3.09 -11.47
N HIS A 236 16.38 -1.90 -11.51
CA HIS A 236 17.32 -1.67 -12.61
C HIS A 236 18.50 -2.64 -12.54
N LYS A 237 19.02 -2.75 -11.41
CA LYS A 237 20.17 -3.69 -11.27
C LYS A 237 19.74 -5.13 -11.52
N LEU A 238 18.66 -5.58 -10.91
CA LEU A 238 18.17 -6.95 -11.14
C LEU A 238 17.94 -7.22 -12.63
N GLU A 239 17.28 -6.29 -13.25
CA GLU A 239 16.97 -6.49 -14.68
C GLU A 239 18.27 -6.61 -15.48
N ALA A 240 19.22 -5.66 -15.29
CA ALA A 240 20.51 -5.74 -16.00
C ALA A 240 21.21 -7.09 -15.75
N HIS A 241 21.21 -7.51 -14.52
CA HIS A 241 21.84 -8.80 -14.19
C HIS A 241 21.17 -9.97 -14.93
N LEU A 242 19.88 -10.01 -14.90
CA LEU A 242 19.18 -11.15 -15.51
C LEU A 242 19.34 -11.14 -17.03
N GLU A 243 19.52 -9.95 -17.64
CA GLU A 243 19.71 -9.88 -19.10
C GLU A 243 21.07 -10.44 -19.50
N ALA A 244 21.95 -10.40 -18.60
CA ALA A 244 23.31 -10.86 -18.94
C ALA A 244 23.45 -12.37 -18.72
N LEU A 245 22.46 -12.98 -18.10
CA LEU A 245 22.59 -14.41 -17.82
C LEU A 245 22.32 -15.24 -19.07
N ASP A 246 22.88 -16.43 -19.08
CA ASP A 246 22.65 -17.38 -20.19
C ASP A 246 22.51 -18.80 -19.61
N SER A 247 21.30 -19.30 -19.73
CA SER A 247 20.96 -20.65 -19.26
C SER A 247 21.35 -20.85 -17.79
N ALA A 248 21.06 -19.84 -16.95
CA ALA A 248 21.38 -19.94 -15.51
C ALA A 248 20.11 -20.23 -14.70
N ALA A 249 20.42 -20.77 -13.46
CA ALA A 249 19.28 -20.96 -12.53
C ALA A 249 19.09 -19.71 -11.65
N VAL A 250 17.77 -19.24 -11.64
CA VAL A 250 17.43 -18.05 -10.83
C VAL A 250 16.28 -18.38 -9.88
N ARG A 251 16.51 -17.92 -8.59
CA ARG A 251 15.44 -18.16 -7.60
C ARG A 251 15.04 -16.83 -6.95
N PHE A 252 13.71 -16.69 -6.91
CA PHE A 252 13.19 -15.49 -6.22
C PHE A 252 12.10 -15.89 -5.23
N ARG A 253 12.32 -15.37 -4.04
CA ARG A 253 11.33 -15.76 -3.00
C ARG A 253 10.70 -14.48 -2.43
N PHE A 254 9.28 -14.58 -2.48
CA PHE A 254 8.52 -13.50 -1.81
C PHE A 254 7.91 -14.00 -0.50
N GLU A 255 8.32 -13.27 0.60
CA GLU A 255 7.67 -13.52 1.92
C GLU A 255 7.16 -12.20 2.51
N LEU A 256 6.15 -11.62 1.77
CA LEU A 256 5.64 -10.32 2.20
C LEU A 256 4.43 -10.51 3.12
N ILE A 257 4.44 -9.59 4.04
CA ILE A 257 3.33 -9.66 5.02
C ILE A 257 2.23 -8.67 4.60
N TYR A 258 2.58 -7.54 4.12
CA TYR A 258 1.65 -6.51 3.62
C TYR A 258 2.39 -5.62 2.62
N PHE A 259 1.63 -5.14 1.60
CA PHE A 259 2.19 -4.09 0.73
C PHE A 259 1.06 -3.25 0.15
N ASN A 260 1.43 -1.92 0.00
CA ASN A 260 0.36 -1.03 -0.53
C ASN A 260 0.34 -1.06 -2.06
N SER A 261 -0.55 -0.26 -2.55
CA SER A 261 -0.86 -0.34 -3.99
C SER A 261 0.35 0.10 -4.83
N SER A 262 1.06 1.01 -4.29
CA SER A 262 2.25 1.43 -5.07
C SER A 262 3.28 0.30 -5.16
N THR A 263 3.48 -0.41 -4.11
CA THR A 263 4.42 -1.56 -4.16
C THR A 263 3.85 -2.69 -5.04
N ALA A 264 2.52 -2.85 -5.08
CA ALA A 264 1.92 -3.88 -5.98
C ALA A 264 2.32 -3.61 -7.44
N LYS A 265 2.37 -2.36 -7.78
CA LYS A 265 2.78 -2.04 -9.17
C LYS A 265 4.24 -2.43 -9.40
N VAL A 266 4.99 -2.21 -8.47
CA VAL A 266 6.42 -2.59 -8.61
C VAL A 266 6.52 -4.12 -8.74
N LEU A 267 5.76 -4.80 -7.96
CA LEU A 267 5.83 -6.27 -8.04
C LEU A 267 5.38 -6.78 -9.42
N MET A 268 4.42 -6.09 -10.02
CA MET A 268 4.02 -6.50 -11.39
C MET A 268 5.21 -6.36 -12.35
N GLU A 269 5.84 -5.23 -12.22
CA GLU A 269 7.02 -5.05 -13.08
C GLU A 269 8.09 -6.11 -12.78
N LEU A 270 8.31 -6.34 -11.56
CA LEU A 270 9.29 -7.37 -11.18
C LEU A 270 8.93 -8.74 -11.76
N PHE A 271 7.65 -9.15 -11.71
CA PHE A 271 7.26 -10.46 -12.26
C PHE A 271 7.47 -10.47 -13.78
N GLU A 272 7.23 -9.35 -14.40
CA GLU A 272 7.50 -9.30 -15.86
C GLU A 272 8.99 -9.49 -16.15
N ILE A 273 9.77 -8.82 -15.32
CA ILE A 273 11.23 -8.98 -15.51
C ILE A 273 11.63 -10.45 -15.33
N LEU A 274 11.09 -11.12 -14.33
CA LEU A 274 11.45 -12.54 -14.08
C LEU A 274 10.94 -13.44 -15.22
N ASP A 275 9.76 -13.17 -15.67
CA ASP A 275 9.22 -14.02 -16.75
C ASP A 275 10.02 -13.85 -18.05
N GLU A 276 10.38 -12.62 -18.27
CA GLU A 276 11.20 -12.38 -19.47
C GLU A 276 12.54 -13.12 -19.39
N ALA A 277 13.13 -13.10 -18.20
CA ALA A 277 14.36 -13.90 -18.05
C ALA A 277 14.12 -15.38 -18.37
N GLY A 278 13.02 -15.95 -17.93
CA GLY A 278 12.67 -17.34 -18.32
C GLY A 278 12.52 -17.48 -19.83
N ARG A 279 11.86 -16.50 -20.40
CA ARG A 279 11.65 -16.58 -21.87
C ARG A 279 13.00 -16.61 -22.60
N ARG A 280 14.03 -16.06 -22.07
CA ARG A 280 15.35 -16.03 -22.72
C ARG A 280 16.13 -17.31 -22.44
N GLY A 281 15.53 -18.24 -21.63
CA GLY A 281 16.15 -19.59 -21.58
C GLY A 281 16.71 -19.86 -20.18
N ASN A 282 16.54 -18.84 -19.20
CA ASN A 282 16.97 -19.14 -17.82
C ASN A 282 15.93 -19.96 -17.06
N ALA A 283 16.48 -20.88 -16.20
CA ALA A 283 15.54 -21.60 -15.30
C ALA A 283 15.18 -20.74 -14.08
N VAL A 284 14.00 -20.05 -14.24
CA VAL A 284 13.61 -19.10 -13.17
C VAL A 284 12.52 -19.76 -12.32
N SER A 285 12.82 -19.79 -10.96
CA SER A 285 11.81 -20.32 -10.01
C SER A 285 11.40 -19.22 -9.04
N VAL A 286 10.05 -19.07 -8.99
CA VAL A 286 9.52 -18.03 -8.10
C VAL A 286 8.67 -18.71 -7.01
N VAL A 287 9.05 -18.31 -5.75
CA VAL A 287 8.24 -18.84 -4.62
C VAL A 287 7.51 -17.67 -3.95
N TRP A 288 6.16 -17.88 -3.87
CA TRP A 288 5.32 -16.92 -3.12
C TRP A 288 4.87 -17.55 -1.79
N ALA A 289 5.47 -17.04 -0.70
CA ALA A 289 5.11 -17.57 0.63
C ALA A 289 4.07 -16.66 1.30
N TYR A 290 3.05 -17.33 1.87
CA TYR A 290 2.00 -16.55 2.56
C TYR A 290 1.54 -17.32 3.80
N GLU A 291 1.03 -16.57 4.75
CA GLU A 291 0.54 -17.23 5.98
C GLU A 291 -0.83 -17.87 5.75
N GLN A 292 -1.12 -18.99 6.54
CA GLN A 292 -2.28 -19.88 6.30
C GLN A 292 -3.59 -19.12 6.47
N ASP A 293 -3.61 -18.03 7.17
CA ASP A 293 -4.93 -17.37 7.39
C ASP A 293 -5.00 -16.05 6.62
N ASP A 294 -4.04 -15.90 5.68
CA ASP A 294 -4.09 -14.64 4.92
C ASP A 294 -4.63 -14.89 3.51
N ASP A 295 -6.01 -14.84 3.33
CA ASP A 295 -6.66 -15.16 2.04
C ASP A 295 -6.35 -14.08 0.99
N ASN A 296 -6.16 -12.85 1.55
CA ASN A 296 -5.86 -11.76 0.58
C ASN A 296 -4.50 -11.98 -0.10
N LEU A 297 -3.50 -12.26 0.65
CA LEU A 297 -2.17 -12.45 0.04
C LEU A 297 -2.13 -13.72 -0.82
N LYS A 298 -2.85 -14.73 -0.28
CA LYS A 298 -2.96 -15.93 -1.13
C LYS A 298 -3.54 -15.60 -2.51
N GLU A 299 -4.67 -14.90 -2.51
CA GLU A 299 -5.34 -14.55 -3.79
C GLU A 299 -4.40 -13.71 -4.67
N LEU A 300 -3.65 -12.78 -4.07
CA LEU A 300 -2.72 -11.95 -4.87
C LEU A 300 -1.60 -12.81 -5.46
N GLY A 301 -1.09 -13.72 -4.63
CA GLY A 301 -0.05 -14.64 -5.17
C GLY A 301 -0.56 -15.42 -6.38
N GLU A 302 -1.80 -15.94 -6.30
CA GLU A 302 -2.33 -16.71 -7.44
C GLU A 302 -2.44 -15.82 -8.68
N GLU A 303 -2.77 -14.57 -8.42
CA GLU A 303 -2.93 -13.67 -9.57
C GLU A 303 -1.57 -13.33 -10.19
N PHE A 304 -0.65 -13.04 -9.38
CA PHE A 304 0.68 -12.75 -9.93
C PHE A 304 1.27 -13.98 -10.64
N GLY A 305 1.16 -15.09 -10.00
CA GLY A 305 1.68 -16.34 -10.61
C GLY A 305 1.06 -16.63 -11.97
N ALA A 306 -0.25 -16.36 -12.09
CA ALA A 306 -0.96 -16.68 -13.37
C ALA A 306 -0.38 -15.86 -14.52
N GLU A 307 0.39 -14.82 -14.18
CA GLU A 307 0.95 -13.97 -15.25
C GLU A 307 2.27 -14.55 -15.78
N LEU A 308 2.81 -15.54 -15.08
CA LEU A 308 4.11 -16.08 -15.54
C LEU A 308 3.89 -17.24 -16.52
N SER A 309 4.50 -17.12 -17.74
CA SER A 309 4.39 -18.19 -18.75
C SER A 309 5.72 -18.94 -18.90
N HIS A 310 6.72 -18.26 -18.53
CA HIS A 310 8.03 -18.89 -18.82
C HIS A 310 8.79 -19.17 -17.53
N ALA A 311 8.41 -18.57 -16.42
CA ALA A 311 9.02 -18.91 -15.12
C ALA A 311 8.12 -19.86 -14.33
N SER A 312 8.83 -20.77 -13.51
CA SER A 312 8.00 -21.61 -12.63
C SER A 312 7.56 -20.84 -11.37
N PHE A 313 6.35 -21.21 -10.95
CA PHE A 313 5.79 -20.47 -9.80
C PHE A 313 5.20 -21.48 -8.81
N GLU A 314 5.57 -21.17 -7.51
CA GLU A 314 5.06 -22.08 -6.47
C GLU A 314 4.52 -21.24 -5.29
N MET A 315 3.30 -21.74 -4.82
CA MET A 315 2.78 -21.12 -3.58
C MET A 315 3.22 -21.94 -2.36
N GLU A 316 3.73 -21.17 -1.38
CA GLU A 316 4.12 -21.85 -0.13
C GLU A 316 3.35 -21.26 1.05
N GLU A 317 2.62 -22.19 1.69
CA GLU A 317 1.84 -21.77 2.87
C GLU A 317 2.70 -21.89 4.15
N LEU A 318 2.83 -20.73 4.92
CA LEU A 318 3.62 -20.75 6.17
C LEU A 318 2.71 -20.98 7.38
N PRO A 319 3.18 -21.81 8.26
CA PRO A 319 2.36 -22.09 9.46
C PRO A 319 2.23 -20.84 10.36
N LEU A 320 1.17 -20.80 11.18
CA LEU A 320 0.94 -19.65 12.09
C LEU A 320 2.01 -19.63 13.19
#